data_AF-K0QYD0-F1
#
_entry.id   AF-K0QYD0-F1
#
_cell.length_a   1.000
_cell.length_b   1.000
_cell.length_c   1.000
_cell.angle_alpha   90.00
_cell.angle_beta   90.00
_cell.angle_gamma   90.00
#
_symmetry.space_group_name_H-M   'P 1'
#
loop_
_entity.id
_entity.type
_entity.pdbx_description
1 polymer ?
#
loop_
_entity_poly.entity_id
_entity_poly.type
_entity_poly.pdbx_seq_one_letter_code
_entity_poly.pdbx_strand_id
1 'polypeptide(L)'
;TNAMKICGACERELPEVSFSEEQRGQRRSSRRCEECVAAGNQLVLMKKGRTRSEGDDCPICQLPLPLDKKQSSFRVCCMKEVCNGCVLASQRRGMMDCPFCRAPTQMTDSQALAMIRKRVDAGNPVAIYFLGNRYEYGAYSLEKDTTRAVELYERAAELGSKEAHYNLGVLYADGTDVERDMDKAMGHYEMAAVCGHVSARFNLGCTEYEAGNFDLALQHFLISSELGHVDSLSNVKSAFMVGIATKADYAVALRGHQNAIEEMSSPGRDEAKAFGV
;
A
#
# COMPACT_ATOMS: atom_id res chain seq x y z
N THR A 1 5.37 41.32 -21.06
CA THR A 1 5.28 39.89 -21.40
C THR A 1 4.60 39.18 -20.25
N ASN A 2 3.35 38.73 -20.42
CA ASN A 2 2.64 38.00 -19.37
C ASN A 2 3.40 36.71 -19.09
N ALA A 3 4.11 36.64 -17.97
CA ALA A 3 4.81 35.44 -17.55
C ALA A 3 3.75 34.40 -17.18
N MET A 4 3.62 33.36 -18.01
CA MET A 4 2.71 32.24 -17.77
C MET A 4 3.04 31.61 -16.41
N LYS A 5 2.03 31.51 -15.53
CA LYS A 5 2.18 30.93 -14.19
C LYS A 5 1.61 29.51 -14.18
N ILE A 6 2.36 28.60 -13.56
CA ILE A 6 2.02 27.18 -13.50
C ILE A 6 1.80 26.80 -12.04
N CYS A 7 0.74 26.04 -11.76
CA CYS A 7 0.45 25.51 -10.43
C CYS A 7 1.48 24.44 -10.06
N GLY A 8 2.19 24.60 -8.94
CA GLY A 8 3.17 23.64 -8.43
C GLY A 8 2.58 22.30 -7.96
N ALA A 9 1.26 22.19 -7.81
CA ALA A 9 0.59 20.94 -7.44
C ALA A 9 -0.03 20.20 -8.63
N CYS A 10 -0.63 20.88 -9.60
CA CYS A 10 -1.30 20.25 -10.75
C CYS A 10 -0.64 20.48 -12.10
N GLU A 11 0.44 21.26 -12.13
CA GLU A 11 1.23 21.55 -13.33
C GLU A 11 0.46 22.19 -14.48
N ARG A 12 -0.82 22.56 -14.26
CA ARG A 12 -1.63 23.31 -15.22
C ARG A 12 -1.14 24.74 -15.35
N GLU A 13 -1.20 25.25 -16.57
CA GLU A 13 -1.02 26.66 -16.90
C GLU A 13 -2.26 27.43 -16.50
N LEU A 14 -2.07 28.57 -15.84
CA LEU A 14 -3.16 29.36 -15.30
C LEU A 14 -2.95 30.85 -15.53
N PRO A 15 -4.05 31.60 -15.74
CA PRO A 15 -3.99 33.05 -15.81
C PRO A 15 -3.54 33.64 -14.47
N GLU A 16 -2.99 34.86 -14.50
CA GLU A 16 -2.34 35.48 -13.34
C GLU A 16 -3.25 35.68 -12.13
N VAL A 17 -4.56 35.78 -12.38
CA VAL A 17 -5.60 35.98 -11.37
C VAL A 17 -5.95 34.71 -10.58
N SER A 18 -5.54 33.52 -11.04
CA SER A 18 -5.88 32.22 -10.40
C SER A 18 -5.14 31.92 -9.09
N PHE A 19 -4.46 32.91 -8.52
CA PHE A 19 -3.69 32.82 -7.28
C PHE A 19 -4.06 33.96 -6.34
N SER A 20 -4.20 33.65 -5.05
CA SER A 20 -4.39 34.65 -3.99
C SER A 20 -3.19 35.60 -3.91
N GLU A 21 -3.37 36.77 -3.31
CA GLU A 21 -2.29 37.76 -3.15
C GLU A 21 -1.06 37.19 -2.43
N GLU A 22 -1.27 36.38 -1.39
CA GLU A 22 -0.20 35.66 -0.68
C GLU A 22 0.56 34.69 -1.57
N GLN A 23 -0.12 33.99 -2.48
CA GLN A 23 0.51 33.02 -3.38
C GLN A 23 1.30 33.65 -4.52
N ARG A 24 0.98 34.88 -4.91
CA ARG A 24 1.69 35.57 -6.00
C ARG A 24 3.19 35.79 -5.70
N GLY A 25 3.55 35.91 -4.42
CA GLY A 25 4.94 36.06 -3.94
C GLY A 25 5.69 34.75 -3.70
N GLN A 26 5.01 33.59 -3.71
CA GLN A 26 5.66 32.31 -3.39
C GLN A 26 6.53 31.78 -4.54
N ARG A 27 7.48 30.89 -4.22
CA ARG A 27 8.25 30.15 -5.25
C ARG A 27 7.28 29.30 -6.09
N ARG A 28 7.60 29.07 -7.37
CA ARG A 28 6.75 28.34 -8.32
C ARG A 28 6.29 26.97 -7.80
N SER A 29 7.18 26.24 -7.12
CA SER A 29 6.87 24.93 -6.50
C SER A 29 5.88 25.00 -5.33
N SER A 30 5.74 26.16 -4.70
CA SER A 30 4.85 26.38 -3.54
C SER A 30 3.49 26.98 -3.95
N ARG A 31 3.40 27.62 -5.13
CA ARG A 31 2.14 28.16 -5.64
C ARG A 31 1.16 27.03 -5.98
N ARG A 32 -0.05 27.10 -5.46
CA ARG A 32 -1.15 26.19 -5.80
C ARG A 32 -2.32 27.01 -6.34
N CYS A 33 -3.05 26.55 -7.34
CA CYS A 33 -4.24 27.27 -7.79
C CYS A 33 -5.37 27.19 -6.76
N GLU A 34 -6.35 28.08 -6.84
CA GLU A 34 -7.50 28.08 -5.92
C GLU A 34 -8.18 26.72 -5.83
N GLU A 35 -8.36 26.00 -6.94
CA GLU A 35 -8.86 24.61 -6.94
C GLU A 35 -7.95 23.65 -6.18
N CYS A 36 -6.63 23.77 -6.29
CA CYS A 36 -5.66 22.94 -5.57
C CYS A 36 -5.52 23.31 -4.09
N VAL A 37 -5.81 24.57 -3.74
CA VAL A 37 -5.88 25.05 -2.36
C VAL A 37 -7.18 24.55 -1.73
N ALA A 38 -8.31 24.68 -2.43
CA ALA A 38 -9.62 24.21 -2.02
C ALA A 38 -9.68 22.67 -1.93
N ALA A 39 -9.08 21.96 -2.87
CA ALA A 39 -8.95 20.50 -2.84
C ALA A 39 -7.95 20.00 -1.77
N GLY A 40 -7.19 20.89 -1.12
CA GLY A 40 -6.36 20.58 0.06
C GLY A 40 -5.54 19.29 -0.06
N ASN A 41 -5.74 18.39 0.92
CA ASN A 41 -5.09 17.08 1.02
C ASN A 41 -5.61 16.07 -0.02
N GLN A 42 -6.86 16.23 -0.48
CA GLN A 42 -7.51 15.31 -1.44
C GLN A 42 -6.77 15.27 -2.78
N LEU A 43 -6.29 16.41 -3.28
CA LEU A 43 -5.49 16.45 -4.50
C LEU A 43 -4.15 15.73 -4.35
N VAL A 44 -3.51 15.86 -3.20
CA VAL A 44 -2.26 15.15 -2.89
C VAL A 44 -2.53 13.65 -2.83
N LEU A 45 -3.61 13.25 -2.16
CA LEU A 45 -4.07 11.87 -2.05
C LEU A 45 -4.34 11.25 -3.42
N MET A 46 -4.99 11.96 -4.35
CA MET A 46 -5.28 11.47 -5.70
C MET A 46 -4.07 11.45 -6.64
N LYS A 47 -2.98 12.16 -6.33
CA LYS A 47 -1.76 12.20 -7.16
C LYS A 47 -0.65 11.28 -6.67
N LYS A 48 -0.52 11.10 -5.36
CA LYS A 48 0.48 10.22 -4.77
C LYS A 48 -0.02 8.78 -4.67
N GLY A 49 0.90 7.84 -4.51
CA GLY A 49 0.59 6.43 -4.31
C GLY A 49 -0.14 5.79 -5.50
N ARG A 50 0.21 6.22 -6.71
CA ARG A 50 -0.20 5.64 -8.00
C ARG A 50 0.78 4.59 -8.52
N THR A 51 1.90 4.42 -7.82
CA THR A 51 2.89 3.38 -8.08
C THR A 51 3.17 2.65 -6.77
N ARG A 52 3.61 1.39 -6.90
CA ARG A 52 4.09 0.60 -5.78
C ARG A 52 5.49 1.05 -5.40
N SER A 53 5.85 0.86 -4.13
CA SER A 53 7.20 1.16 -3.65
C SER A 53 8.15 0.03 -4.02
N GLU A 54 9.44 0.32 -4.20
CA GLU A 54 10.48 -0.72 -4.40
C GLU A 54 10.52 -1.77 -3.28
N GLY A 55 10.02 -1.44 -2.08
CA GLY A 55 9.83 -2.40 -0.98
C GLY A 55 8.85 -3.52 -1.28
N ASP A 56 8.02 -3.37 -2.32
CA ASP A 56 7.07 -4.37 -2.82
C ASP A 56 7.68 -5.29 -3.87
N ASP A 57 8.95 -5.10 -4.23
CA ASP A 57 9.61 -5.95 -5.21
C ASP A 57 10.25 -7.16 -4.53
N CYS A 58 10.21 -8.30 -5.22
CA CYS A 58 10.95 -9.46 -4.76
C CYS A 58 12.45 -9.13 -4.79
N PRO A 59 13.20 -9.25 -3.68
CA PRO A 59 14.59 -8.81 -3.62
C PRO A 59 15.55 -9.70 -4.43
N ILE A 60 15.05 -10.78 -5.03
CA ILE A 60 15.83 -11.73 -5.84
C ILE A 60 15.60 -11.47 -7.34
N CYS A 61 14.34 -11.47 -7.79
CA CYS A 61 14.02 -11.24 -9.21
C CYS A 61 13.73 -9.79 -9.58
N GLN A 62 13.63 -8.88 -8.58
CA GLN A 62 13.34 -7.46 -8.77
C GLN A 62 12.02 -7.17 -9.50
N LEU A 63 11.11 -8.15 -9.54
CA LEU A 63 9.76 -7.98 -10.06
C LEU A 63 8.81 -7.64 -8.91
N PRO A 64 7.82 -6.75 -9.13
CA PRO A 64 6.76 -6.47 -8.16
C PRO A 64 6.12 -7.75 -7.64
N LEU A 65 5.96 -7.87 -6.33
CA LEU A 65 5.35 -9.04 -5.69
C LEU A 65 3.86 -9.12 -6.04
N PRO A 66 3.28 -10.31 -6.26
CA PRO A 66 1.83 -10.44 -6.40
C PRO A 66 1.09 -9.87 -5.19
N LEU A 67 -0.09 -9.26 -5.40
CA LEU A 67 -0.93 -8.78 -4.28
C LEU A 67 -1.50 -9.93 -3.44
N ASP A 68 -1.65 -11.11 -4.03
CA ASP A 68 -2.03 -12.32 -3.34
C ASP A 68 -0.86 -12.81 -2.46
N LYS A 69 -0.98 -12.58 -1.15
CA LYS A 69 0.00 -12.96 -0.12
C LYS A 69 0.33 -14.46 -0.10
N LYS A 70 -0.46 -15.31 -0.76
CA LYS A 70 -0.16 -16.75 -0.88
C LYS A 70 0.98 -17.03 -1.87
N GLN A 71 1.30 -16.09 -2.76
CA GLN A 71 2.33 -16.26 -3.80
C GLN A 71 3.70 -15.72 -3.38
N SER A 72 3.82 -15.30 -2.12
CA SER A 72 5.05 -14.81 -1.50
C SER A 72 5.19 -15.36 -0.09
N SER A 73 6.44 -15.41 0.37
CA SER A 73 6.80 -15.89 1.70
C SER A 73 7.63 -14.83 2.42
N PHE A 74 7.13 -14.36 3.56
CA PHE A 74 7.89 -13.48 4.43
C PHE A 74 9.01 -14.24 5.15
N ARG A 75 10.23 -13.72 5.08
CA ARG A 75 11.43 -14.32 5.67
C ARG A 75 11.84 -13.56 6.92
N VAL A 76 11.49 -14.12 8.08
CA VAL A 76 11.89 -13.60 9.41
C VAL A 76 13.41 -13.40 9.52
N CYS A 77 14.20 -14.23 8.83
CA CYS A 77 15.66 -14.13 8.90
C CYS A 77 16.22 -12.79 8.42
N CYS A 78 15.51 -12.06 7.57
CA CYS A 78 15.98 -10.84 6.92
C CYS A 78 14.91 -9.76 6.77
N MET A 79 13.69 -10.00 7.26
CA MET A 79 12.52 -9.12 7.08
C MET A 79 12.26 -8.78 5.61
N LYS A 80 12.40 -9.80 4.74
CA LYS A 80 12.14 -9.67 3.31
C LYS A 80 11.02 -10.61 2.89
N GLU A 81 10.17 -10.11 2.02
CA GLU A 81 9.17 -10.91 1.34
C GLU A 81 9.75 -11.40 0.00
N VAL A 82 9.67 -12.69 -0.25
CA VAL A 82 10.26 -13.33 -1.44
C VAL A 82 9.17 -14.07 -2.19
N CYS A 83 9.06 -13.86 -3.50
CA CYS A 83 8.06 -14.57 -4.30
C CYS A 83 8.31 -16.08 -4.33
N ASN A 84 7.25 -16.87 -4.35
CA ASN A 84 7.34 -18.33 -4.30
C ASN A 84 8.08 -18.91 -5.50
N GLY A 85 8.09 -18.21 -6.65
CA GLY A 85 8.94 -18.59 -7.78
C GLY A 85 10.44 -18.57 -7.48
N CYS A 86 10.93 -17.54 -6.78
CA CYS A 86 12.34 -17.50 -6.35
C CYS A 86 12.64 -18.51 -5.23
N VAL A 87 11.66 -18.79 -4.38
CA VAL A 87 11.75 -19.85 -3.35
C VAL A 87 11.91 -21.22 -4.02
N LEU A 88 11.01 -21.57 -4.95
CA LEU A 88 11.02 -22.83 -5.67
C LEU A 88 12.30 -22.99 -6.51
N ALA A 89 12.72 -21.94 -7.22
CA ALA A 89 13.96 -21.95 -8.00
C ALA A 89 15.20 -22.22 -7.12
N SER A 90 15.19 -21.72 -5.87
CA SER A 90 16.26 -21.97 -4.91
C SER A 90 16.26 -23.42 -4.41
N GLN A 91 15.09 -23.94 -4.04
CA GLN A 91 14.93 -25.33 -3.59
C GLN A 91 15.39 -26.34 -4.65
N ARG A 92 15.09 -26.09 -5.94
CA ARG A 92 15.54 -26.94 -7.05
C ARG A 92 17.06 -27.00 -7.22
N ARG A 93 17.78 -25.98 -6.73
CA ARG A 93 19.24 -25.95 -6.69
C ARG A 93 19.81 -26.57 -5.40
N GLY A 94 18.98 -27.25 -4.61
CA GLY A 94 19.36 -27.84 -3.34
C GLY A 94 19.51 -26.84 -2.18
N MET A 95 19.02 -25.60 -2.35
CA MET A 95 19.10 -24.57 -1.31
C MET A 95 17.85 -24.60 -0.44
N MET A 96 17.99 -25.15 0.78
CA MET A 96 16.91 -25.29 1.76
C MET A 96 16.93 -24.22 2.87
N ASP A 97 17.96 -23.38 2.87
CA ASP A 97 18.10 -22.16 3.67
C ASP A 97 17.33 -20.98 3.02
N CYS A 98 17.31 -19.83 3.69
CA CYS A 98 16.62 -18.67 3.14
C CYS A 98 17.23 -18.28 1.78
N PRO A 99 16.42 -18.14 0.72
CA PRO A 99 16.91 -17.86 -0.62
C PRO A 99 17.58 -16.48 -0.75
N PHE A 100 17.30 -15.56 0.18
CA PHE A 100 17.92 -14.22 0.20
C PHE A 100 19.12 -14.16 1.15
N CYS A 101 18.95 -14.57 2.40
CA CYS A 101 19.93 -14.33 3.48
C CYS A 101 20.83 -15.54 3.81
N ARG A 102 20.55 -16.72 3.21
CA ARG A 102 21.22 -18.01 3.49
C ARG A 102 21.15 -18.50 4.95
N ALA A 103 20.35 -17.85 5.81
CA ALA A 103 20.13 -18.34 7.16
C ALA A 103 19.26 -19.61 7.16
N PRO A 104 19.45 -20.54 8.11
CA PRO A 104 18.61 -21.72 8.25
C PRO A 104 17.12 -21.38 8.31
N THR A 105 16.30 -22.19 7.63
CA THR A 105 14.84 -22.01 7.56
C THR A 105 14.10 -22.58 8.76
N GLN A 106 14.71 -23.55 9.46
CA GLN A 106 14.17 -24.14 10.66
C GLN A 106 14.64 -23.33 11.87
N MET A 107 13.71 -22.58 12.46
CA MET A 107 13.92 -21.84 13.68
C MET A 107 12.76 -22.09 14.64
N THR A 108 13.07 -22.26 15.92
CA THR A 108 12.05 -22.30 16.96
C THR A 108 11.39 -20.93 17.10
N ASP A 109 10.21 -20.89 17.70
CA ASP A 109 9.52 -19.61 17.93
C ASP A 109 10.37 -18.64 18.75
N SER A 110 11.09 -19.16 19.75
CA SER A 110 12.01 -18.38 20.57
C SER A 110 13.19 -17.80 19.77
N GLN A 111 13.75 -18.57 18.84
CA GLN A 111 14.83 -18.09 17.96
C GLN A 111 14.32 -17.02 16.98
N ALA A 112 13.13 -17.22 16.41
CA ALA A 112 12.48 -16.25 15.54
C ALA A 112 12.22 -14.93 16.28
N LEU A 113 11.63 -14.98 17.48
CA LEU A 113 11.39 -13.81 18.32
C LEU A 113 12.66 -13.07 18.71
N ALA A 114 13.71 -13.79 19.10
CA ALA A 114 14.99 -13.15 19.44
C ALA A 114 15.55 -12.36 18.24
N MET A 115 15.41 -12.91 17.03
CA MET A 115 15.85 -12.22 15.82
C MET A 115 14.97 -11.03 15.45
N ILE A 116 13.65 -11.13 15.64
CA ILE A 116 12.71 -10.02 15.44
C ILE A 116 13.05 -8.88 16.40
N ARG A 117 13.22 -9.17 17.69
CA ARG A 117 13.57 -8.19 18.73
C ARG A 117 14.87 -7.48 18.42
N LYS A 118 15.92 -8.20 18.01
CA LYS A 118 17.18 -7.58 17.59
C LYS A 118 16.99 -6.53 16.48
N ARG A 119 16.07 -6.75 15.54
CA ARG A 119 15.78 -5.79 14.47
C ARG A 119 14.87 -4.64 14.92
N VAL A 120 13.95 -4.90 15.84
CA VAL A 120 13.13 -3.89 16.51
C VAL A 120 14.00 -2.92 17.31
N ASP A 121 15.00 -3.44 18.02
CA ASP A 121 15.99 -2.66 18.77
C ASP A 121 16.87 -1.82 17.83
N ALA A 122 17.14 -2.33 16.62
CA ALA A 122 17.82 -1.60 15.56
C ALA A 122 16.91 -0.61 14.79
N GLY A 123 15.64 -0.45 15.18
CA GLY A 123 14.72 0.51 14.57
C GLY A 123 14.20 0.12 13.18
N ASN A 124 14.23 -1.16 12.80
CA ASN A 124 13.75 -1.59 11.49
C ASN A 124 12.20 -1.53 11.43
N PRO A 125 11.58 -0.69 10.56
CA PRO A 125 10.14 -0.49 10.55
C PRO A 125 9.35 -1.76 10.20
N VAL A 126 9.87 -2.59 9.28
CA VAL A 126 9.25 -3.87 8.89
C VAL A 126 9.25 -4.85 10.06
N ALA A 127 10.33 -4.91 10.84
CA ALA A 127 10.41 -5.77 12.03
C ALA A 127 9.48 -5.29 13.15
N ILE A 128 9.37 -3.98 13.36
CA ILE A 128 8.47 -3.38 14.36
C ILE A 128 7.01 -3.68 13.98
N TYR A 129 6.63 -3.43 12.73
CA TYR A 129 5.34 -3.84 12.17
C TYR A 129 5.11 -5.35 12.36
N PHE A 130 6.07 -6.18 11.95
CA PHE A 130 5.93 -7.62 12.02
C PHE A 130 5.74 -8.10 13.45
N LEU A 131 6.44 -7.52 14.43
CA LEU A 131 6.25 -7.83 15.85
C LEU A 131 4.85 -7.43 16.33
N GLY A 132 4.36 -6.25 15.95
CA GLY A 132 2.99 -5.81 16.25
C GLY A 132 1.96 -6.83 15.76
N ASN A 133 2.15 -7.34 14.55
CA ASN A 133 1.31 -8.39 13.97
C ASN A 133 1.34 -9.71 14.75
N ARG A 134 2.46 -10.04 15.42
CA ARG A 134 2.52 -11.24 16.28
C ARG A 134 1.81 -11.07 17.61
N TYR A 135 1.79 -9.85 18.15
CA TYR A 135 0.95 -9.54 19.31
C TYR A 135 -0.54 -9.51 18.95
N GLU A 136 -0.93 -8.97 17.79
CA GLU A 136 -2.34 -8.92 17.37
C GLU A 136 -2.98 -10.32 17.28
N TYR A 137 -2.25 -11.31 16.75
CA TYR A 137 -2.79 -12.66 16.54
C TYR A 137 -2.34 -13.70 17.57
N GLY A 138 -1.50 -13.34 18.55
CA GLY A 138 -0.97 -14.29 19.52
C GLY A 138 -0.12 -15.40 18.89
N ALA A 139 0.96 -15.02 18.19
CA ALA A 139 1.84 -15.94 17.47
C ALA A 139 3.24 -16.01 18.12
N TYR A 140 4.03 -17.02 17.76
CA TYR A 140 5.37 -17.25 18.30
C TYR A 140 5.41 -17.44 19.83
N SER A 141 4.39 -18.06 20.42
CA SER A 141 4.22 -18.16 21.88
C SER A 141 4.04 -16.82 22.60
N LEU A 142 3.69 -15.74 21.88
CA LEU A 142 3.20 -14.50 22.48
C LEU A 142 1.70 -14.63 22.71
N GLU A 143 1.22 -14.15 23.86
CA GLU A 143 -0.21 -13.96 24.07
C GLU A 143 -0.73 -12.83 23.19
N LYS A 144 -2.00 -12.93 22.78
CA LYS A 144 -2.67 -11.86 22.05
C LYS A 144 -2.71 -10.60 22.91
N ASP A 145 -2.20 -9.50 22.38
CA ASP A 145 -2.16 -8.19 23.05
C ASP A 145 -2.34 -7.09 22.00
N THR A 146 -3.59 -6.68 21.78
CA THR A 146 -3.92 -5.65 20.79
C THR A 146 -3.37 -4.29 21.16
N THR A 147 -3.35 -3.92 22.44
CA THR A 147 -2.79 -2.64 22.90
C THR A 147 -1.32 -2.53 22.50
N ARG A 148 -0.54 -3.58 22.77
CA ARG A 148 0.87 -3.63 22.35
C ARG A 148 1.05 -3.70 20.84
N ALA A 149 0.13 -4.35 20.12
CA ALA A 149 0.13 -4.34 18.66
C ALA A 149 -0.06 -2.92 18.11
N VAL A 150 -1.01 -2.14 18.64
CA VAL A 150 -1.26 -0.75 18.27
C VAL A 150 -0.02 0.12 18.50
N GLU A 151 0.60 0.05 19.69
CA GLU A 151 1.83 0.81 19.99
C GLU A 151 2.97 0.52 18.98
N LEU A 152 3.14 -0.76 18.63
CA LEU A 152 4.14 -1.19 17.65
C LEU A 152 3.78 -0.74 16.23
N TYR A 153 2.50 -0.76 15.88
CA TYR A 153 2.06 -0.26 14.58
C TYR A 153 2.23 1.26 14.46
N GLU A 154 1.88 2.04 15.50
CA GLU A 154 2.09 3.48 15.52
C GLU A 154 3.57 3.81 15.34
N ARG A 155 4.44 3.15 16.11
CA ARG A 155 5.90 3.32 15.96
C ARG A 155 6.41 2.92 14.57
N ALA A 156 5.90 1.83 13.98
CA ALA A 156 6.29 1.44 12.62
C ALA A 156 5.80 2.44 11.57
N ALA A 157 4.59 2.98 11.74
CA ALA A 157 3.98 3.98 10.88
C ALA A 157 4.76 5.30 10.89
N GLU A 158 5.18 5.77 12.07
CA GLU A 158 6.08 6.94 12.22
C GLU A 158 7.41 6.77 11.48
N LEU A 159 7.90 5.52 11.39
CA LEU A 159 9.10 5.14 10.64
C LEU A 159 8.83 4.85 9.16
N GLY A 160 7.62 5.13 8.67
CA GLY A 160 7.24 5.03 7.26
C GLY A 160 6.68 3.68 6.81
N SER A 161 6.31 2.78 7.73
CA SER A 161 5.65 1.51 7.37
C SER A 161 4.21 1.75 6.91
N LYS A 162 3.96 1.56 5.62
CA LYS A 162 2.61 1.69 5.04
C LYS A 162 1.69 0.53 5.46
N GLU A 163 2.25 -0.66 5.70
CA GLU A 163 1.52 -1.84 6.21
C GLU A 163 1.04 -1.61 7.64
N ALA A 164 1.82 -0.89 8.45
CA ALA A 164 1.41 -0.51 9.79
C ALA A 164 0.27 0.50 9.78
N HIS A 165 0.36 1.53 8.91
CA HIS A 165 -0.78 2.43 8.67
C HIS A 165 -2.02 1.65 8.21
N TYR A 166 -1.90 0.73 7.25
CA TYR A 166 -3.04 -0.07 6.81
C TYR A 166 -3.67 -0.90 7.95
N ASN A 167 -2.85 -1.59 8.75
CA ASN A 167 -3.37 -2.40 9.86
C ASN A 167 -4.03 -1.55 10.97
N LEU A 168 -3.49 -0.38 11.28
CA LEU A 168 -4.15 0.58 12.19
C LEU A 168 -5.51 1.02 11.64
N GLY A 169 -5.57 1.31 10.33
CA GLY A 169 -6.81 1.64 9.65
C GLY A 169 -7.86 0.53 9.76
N VAL A 170 -7.45 -0.73 9.59
CA VAL A 170 -8.33 -1.89 9.75
C VAL A 170 -8.82 -2.04 11.18
N LEU A 171 -7.92 -1.94 12.17
CA LEU A 171 -8.28 -2.08 13.58
C LEU A 171 -9.34 -1.04 14.02
N TYR A 172 -9.13 0.23 13.69
CA TYR A 172 -10.08 1.29 14.04
C TYR A 172 -11.39 1.21 13.25
N ALA A 173 -11.37 0.73 12.00
CA ALA A 173 -12.59 0.54 11.22
C ALA A 173 -13.45 -0.63 11.73
N ASP A 174 -12.79 -1.73 12.12
CA ASP A 174 -13.44 -2.95 12.61
C ASP A 174 -14.01 -2.73 14.02
N GLY A 175 -13.20 -2.19 14.93
CA GLY A 175 -13.66 -1.83 16.27
C GLY A 175 -13.88 -3.00 17.23
N THR A 176 -13.39 -4.21 16.90
CA THR A 176 -13.57 -5.41 17.76
C THR A 176 -12.65 -5.38 18.97
N ASP A 177 -11.37 -5.09 18.77
CA ASP A 177 -10.34 -5.13 19.83
C ASP A 177 -9.87 -3.72 20.28
N VAL A 178 -10.31 -2.67 19.57
CA VAL A 178 -10.10 -1.25 19.89
C VAL A 178 -11.43 -0.52 19.70
N GLU A 179 -11.62 0.65 20.32
CA GLU A 179 -12.81 1.45 20.06
C GLU A 179 -12.88 1.85 18.59
N ARG A 180 -14.04 1.62 17.96
CA ARG A 180 -14.27 1.96 16.55
C ARG A 180 -14.13 3.47 16.34
N ASP A 181 -13.27 3.87 15.41
CA ASP A 181 -13.01 5.27 15.08
C ASP A 181 -12.75 5.40 13.57
N MET A 182 -13.79 5.75 12.82
CA MET A 182 -13.69 5.84 11.36
C MET A 182 -12.80 7.00 10.90
N ASP A 183 -12.71 8.09 11.66
CA ASP A 183 -11.87 9.24 11.31
C ASP A 183 -10.39 8.88 11.42
N LYS A 184 -10.00 8.17 12.50
CA LYS A 184 -8.65 7.59 12.60
C LYS A 184 -8.40 6.57 11.51
N ALA A 185 -9.37 5.70 11.24
CA ALA A 185 -9.23 4.69 10.20
C ALA A 185 -8.94 5.33 8.83
N MET A 186 -9.70 6.36 8.46
CA MET A 186 -9.51 7.13 7.22
C MET A 186 -8.13 7.77 7.19
N GLY A 187 -7.70 8.47 8.25
CA GLY A 187 -6.37 9.09 8.30
C GLY A 187 -5.23 8.08 8.11
N HIS A 188 -5.34 6.91 8.71
CA HIS A 188 -4.37 5.83 8.52
C HIS A 188 -4.41 5.25 7.09
N TYR A 189 -5.60 5.03 6.52
CA TYR A 189 -5.72 4.59 5.13
C TYR A 189 -5.17 5.61 4.14
N GLU A 190 -5.40 6.91 4.33
CA GLU A 190 -4.85 7.97 3.49
C GLU A 190 -3.32 7.94 3.48
N MET A 191 -2.69 7.81 4.65
CA MET A 191 -1.23 7.73 4.78
C MET A 191 -0.66 6.49 4.09
N ALA A 192 -1.28 5.32 4.29
CA ALA A 192 -0.89 4.10 3.60
C ALA A 192 -1.07 4.21 2.07
N ALA A 193 -2.19 4.79 1.65
CA ALA A 193 -2.54 4.96 0.24
C ALA A 193 -1.57 5.91 -0.47
N VAL A 194 -1.18 7.03 0.15
CA VAL A 194 -0.15 7.96 -0.35
C VAL A 194 1.20 7.28 -0.59
N CYS A 195 1.52 6.26 0.22
CA CYS A 195 2.70 5.42 0.08
C CYS A 195 2.51 4.23 -0.88
N GLY A 196 1.41 4.19 -1.63
CA GLY A 196 1.13 3.16 -2.64
C GLY A 196 0.55 1.87 -2.10
N HIS A 197 0.00 1.85 -0.88
CA HIS A 197 -0.67 0.66 -0.35
C HIS A 197 -2.02 0.43 -1.04
N VAL A 198 -2.11 -0.66 -1.79
CA VAL A 198 -3.25 -0.95 -2.68
C VAL A 198 -4.55 -1.19 -1.92
N SER A 199 -4.54 -2.03 -0.88
CA SER A 199 -5.77 -2.32 -0.11
C SER A 199 -6.26 -1.12 0.70
N ALA A 200 -5.38 -0.28 1.25
CA ALA A 200 -5.77 0.98 1.88
C ALA A 200 -6.48 1.91 0.89
N ARG A 201 -5.96 2.02 -0.34
CA ARG A 201 -6.60 2.80 -1.40
C ARG A 201 -7.99 2.27 -1.74
N PHE A 202 -8.15 0.95 -1.81
CA PHE A 202 -9.45 0.31 -2.02
C PHE A 202 -10.41 0.59 -0.86
N ASN A 203 -9.96 0.47 0.39
CA ASN A 203 -10.79 0.73 1.57
C ASN A 203 -11.28 2.19 1.61
N LEU A 204 -10.45 3.17 1.23
CA LEU A 204 -10.92 4.56 1.05
C LEU A 204 -12.04 4.64 0.02
N GLY A 205 -11.91 3.95 -1.12
CA GLY A 205 -12.98 3.90 -2.11
C GLY A 205 -14.28 3.31 -1.57
N CYS A 206 -14.20 2.25 -0.75
CA CYS A 206 -15.37 1.66 -0.10
C CYS A 206 -16.01 2.63 0.91
N THR A 207 -15.22 3.27 1.77
CA THR A 207 -15.72 4.24 2.75
C THR A 207 -16.39 5.43 2.08
N GLU A 208 -15.80 5.97 1.01
CA GLU A 208 -16.39 7.07 0.23
C GLU A 208 -17.67 6.63 -0.49
N TYR A 209 -17.74 5.39 -0.97
CA TYR A 209 -18.95 4.83 -1.57
C TYR A 209 -20.09 4.73 -0.54
N GLU A 210 -19.78 4.22 0.66
CA GLU A 210 -20.74 4.14 1.78
C GLU A 210 -21.23 5.52 2.23
N ALA A 211 -20.36 6.54 2.16
CA ALA A 211 -20.72 7.93 2.43
C ALA A 211 -21.53 8.61 1.31
N GLY A 212 -21.72 7.95 0.16
CA GLY A 212 -22.41 8.50 -1.01
C GLY A 212 -21.55 9.39 -1.91
N ASN A 213 -20.24 9.47 -1.66
CA ASN A 213 -19.29 10.25 -2.45
C ASN A 213 -18.80 9.45 -3.67
N PHE A 214 -19.72 9.10 -4.57
CA PHE A 214 -19.47 8.15 -5.65
C PHE A 214 -18.34 8.56 -6.62
N ASP A 215 -18.20 9.85 -6.92
CA ASP A 215 -17.12 10.35 -7.78
C ASP A 215 -15.74 10.19 -7.14
N LEU A 216 -15.66 10.34 -5.82
CA LEU A 216 -14.42 10.16 -5.07
C LEU A 216 -14.08 8.67 -4.90
N ALA A 217 -15.10 7.87 -4.58
CA ALA A 217 -14.98 6.41 -4.56
C ALA A 217 -14.45 5.86 -5.90
N LEU A 218 -15.01 6.34 -7.02
CA LEU A 218 -14.54 5.97 -8.35
C LEU A 218 -13.05 6.32 -8.55
N GLN A 219 -12.60 7.51 -8.15
CA GLN A 219 -11.18 7.88 -8.26
C GLN A 219 -10.27 6.95 -7.47
N HIS A 220 -10.65 6.57 -6.25
CA HIS A 220 -9.93 5.59 -5.45
C HIS A 220 -9.84 4.24 -6.15
N PHE A 221 -10.98 3.74 -6.66
CA PHE A 221 -11.03 2.45 -7.36
C PHE A 221 -10.24 2.45 -8.67
N LEU A 222 -10.23 3.56 -9.42
CA LEU A 222 -9.39 3.72 -10.60
C LEU A 222 -7.92 3.53 -10.23
N ILE A 223 -7.42 4.25 -9.22
CA ILE A 223 -6.03 4.15 -8.76
C ILE A 223 -5.69 2.73 -8.30
N SER A 224 -6.48 2.12 -7.42
CA SER A 224 -6.15 0.78 -6.91
C SER A 224 -6.30 -0.31 -7.98
N SER A 225 -7.20 -0.14 -8.96
CA SER A 225 -7.31 -1.05 -10.10
C SER A 225 -6.08 -0.98 -11.01
N GLU A 226 -5.55 0.21 -11.27
CA GLU A 226 -4.28 0.43 -11.99
C GLU A 226 -3.09 -0.20 -11.26
N LEU A 227 -3.17 -0.36 -9.93
CA LEU A 227 -2.19 -1.07 -9.11
C LEU A 227 -2.41 -2.59 -9.04
N GLY A 228 -3.38 -3.13 -9.78
CA GLY A 228 -3.65 -4.57 -9.87
C GLY A 228 -4.74 -5.08 -8.92
N HIS A 229 -5.51 -4.23 -8.22
CA HIS A 229 -6.57 -4.69 -7.32
C HIS A 229 -7.82 -5.15 -8.08
N VAL A 230 -8.14 -6.44 -7.96
CA VAL A 230 -9.24 -7.07 -8.72
C VAL A 230 -10.63 -6.58 -8.30
N ASP A 231 -10.87 -6.38 -7.00
CA ASP A 231 -12.17 -5.92 -6.52
C ASP A 231 -12.41 -4.46 -6.88
N SER A 232 -11.35 -3.66 -6.99
CA SER A 232 -11.46 -2.28 -7.47
C SER A 232 -11.83 -2.24 -8.94
N LEU A 233 -11.23 -3.09 -9.77
CA LEU A 233 -11.64 -3.22 -11.18
C LEU A 233 -13.11 -3.64 -11.30
N SER A 234 -13.56 -4.57 -10.44
CA SER A 234 -14.96 -4.98 -10.36
C SER A 234 -15.89 -3.82 -9.97
N ASN A 235 -15.48 -2.98 -9.02
CA ASN A 235 -16.22 -1.78 -8.63
C ASN A 235 -16.27 -0.72 -9.74
N VAL A 236 -15.18 -0.50 -10.48
CA VAL A 236 -15.18 0.39 -11.65
C VAL A 236 -16.12 -0.15 -12.73
N LYS A 237 -16.13 -1.47 -12.97
CA LYS A 237 -17.09 -2.11 -13.88
C LYS A 237 -18.53 -1.87 -13.44
N SER A 238 -18.82 -2.04 -12.15
CA SER A 238 -20.15 -1.77 -11.60
C SER A 238 -20.55 -0.30 -11.77
N ALA A 239 -19.64 0.64 -11.47
CA ALA A 239 -19.85 2.07 -11.69
C ALA A 239 -20.13 2.41 -13.16
N PHE A 240 -19.48 1.72 -14.10
CA PHE A 240 -19.74 1.87 -15.53
C PHE A 240 -21.13 1.36 -15.93
N MET A 241 -21.56 0.21 -15.38
CA MET A 241 -22.89 -0.35 -15.67
C MET A 241 -24.04 0.53 -15.19
N VAL A 242 -23.85 1.27 -14.09
CA VAL A 242 -24.86 2.20 -13.55
C VAL A 242 -24.71 3.64 -14.09
N GLY A 243 -23.75 3.89 -14.99
CA GLY A 243 -23.56 5.18 -15.65
C GLY A 243 -22.78 6.24 -14.85
N ILE A 244 -22.17 5.88 -13.72
CA ILE A 244 -21.29 6.77 -12.93
C ILE A 244 -19.92 6.89 -13.60
N ALA A 245 -19.35 5.77 -14.06
CA ALA A 245 -18.08 5.77 -14.77
C ALA A 245 -18.30 5.83 -16.29
N THR A 246 -17.41 6.53 -17.01
CA THR A 246 -17.44 6.56 -18.46
C THR A 246 -16.81 5.31 -19.08
N LYS A 247 -17.05 5.09 -20.37
CA LYS A 247 -16.35 4.05 -21.13
C LYS A 247 -14.82 4.25 -21.11
N ALA A 248 -14.37 5.51 -21.08
CA ALA A 248 -12.95 5.83 -21.03
C ALA A 248 -12.34 5.42 -19.69
N ASP A 249 -13.03 5.71 -18.57
CA ASP A 249 -12.58 5.34 -17.22
C ASP A 249 -12.43 3.84 -17.08
N TYR A 250 -13.45 3.07 -17.49
CA TYR A 250 -13.38 1.61 -17.45
C TYR A 250 -12.26 1.06 -18.34
N ALA A 251 -12.04 1.64 -19.52
CA ALA A 251 -10.97 1.20 -20.42
C ALA A 251 -9.57 1.52 -19.86
N VAL A 252 -9.40 2.63 -19.15
CA VAL A 252 -8.15 2.97 -18.44
C VAL A 252 -7.91 1.99 -17.29
N ALA A 253 -8.91 1.76 -16.44
CA ALA A 253 -8.83 0.82 -15.32
C ALA A 253 -8.46 -0.59 -15.78
N LEU A 254 -9.12 -1.09 -16.84
CA LEU A 254 -8.86 -2.42 -17.39
C LEU A 254 -7.42 -2.57 -17.90
N ARG A 255 -6.94 -1.58 -18.67
CA ARG A 255 -5.56 -1.61 -19.20
C ARG A 255 -4.53 -1.50 -18.08
N GLY A 256 -4.73 -0.59 -17.12
CA GLY A 256 -3.84 -0.42 -15.98
C GLY A 256 -3.75 -1.70 -15.15
N HIS A 257 -4.90 -2.31 -14.87
CA HIS A 257 -4.96 -3.60 -14.18
C HIS A 257 -4.21 -4.71 -14.94
N GLN A 258 -4.41 -4.83 -16.25
CA GLN A 258 -3.71 -5.82 -17.08
C GLN A 258 -2.20 -5.61 -17.03
N ASN A 259 -1.73 -4.38 -17.21
CA ASN A 259 -0.31 -4.05 -17.12
C ASN A 259 0.28 -4.41 -15.74
N ALA A 260 -0.40 -4.08 -14.64
CA ALA A 260 0.06 -4.43 -13.30
C ALA A 260 0.14 -5.94 -13.08
N ILE A 261 -0.82 -6.70 -13.59
CA ILE A 261 -0.79 -8.17 -13.54
C ILE A 261 0.37 -8.74 -14.37
N GLU A 262 0.63 -8.18 -15.55
CA GLU A 262 1.75 -8.57 -16.41
C GLU A 262 3.11 -8.26 -15.74
N GLU A 263 3.28 -7.08 -15.13
CA GLU A 263 4.48 -6.71 -14.36
C GLU A 263 4.72 -7.62 -13.14
N MET A 264 3.64 -8.10 -12.51
CA MET A 264 3.70 -9.08 -11.41
C MET A 264 3.83 -10.53 -11.89
N SER A 265 3.76 -10.80 -13.19
CA SER A 265 3.84 -12.16 -13.72
C SER A 265 5.28 -12.66 -13.82
N SER A 266 5.49 -13.96 -13.64
CA SER A 266 6.75 -14.60 -14.02
C SER A 266 6.54 -16.11 -14.20
N PRO A 267 7.25 -16.77 -15.14
CA PRO A 267 7.14 -18.21 -15.33
C PRO A 267 7.41 -19.01 -14.06
N GLY A 268 8.36 -18.56 -13.23
CA GLY A 268 8.67 -19.22 -11.96
C GLY A 268 7.55 -19.13 -10.92
N ARG A 269 6.78 -18.03 -10.91
CA ARG A 269 5.61 -17.87 -10.03
C ARG A 269 4.45 -18.74 -10.50
N ASP A 270 4.21 -18.80 -11.82
CA ASP A 270 3.17 -19.66 -12.40
C ASP A 270 3.46 -21.14 -12.10
N GLU A 271 4.73 -21.53 -12.23
CA GLU A 271 5.19 -22.85 -11.87
C GLU A 271 5.01 -23.14 -10.37
N ALA A 272 5.45 -22.23 -9.49
CA ALA A 272 5.26 -22.38 -8.04
C ALA A 272 3.78 -22.55 -7.68
N LYS A 273 2.90 -21.75 -8.28
CA LYS A 273 1.45 -21.84 -8.12
C LYS A 273 0.91 -23.19 -8.57
N ALA A 274 1.39 -23.74 -9.69
CA ALA A 274 0.99 -25.06 -10.18
C ALA A 274 1.41 -26.21 -9.24
N PHE A 275 2.52 -26.05 -8.52
CA PHE A 275 2.98 -27.00 -7.50
C PHE A 275 2.36 -26.78 -6.10
N GLY A 276 1.51 -25.75 -5.94
CA GLY A 276 0.92 -25.41 -4.64
C GLY A 276 1.92 -24.87 -3.62
N VAL A 277 3.00 -24.23 -4.10
CA VAL A 277 4.06 -23.61 -3.29
C VAL A 277 3.74 -22.16 -2.98
#